data_AF-A0A8B8KGA4-F1
#
_entry.id   AF-A0A8B8KGA4-F1
#
_cell.length_a   1.000
_cell.length_b   1.000
_cell.length_c   1.000
_cell.angle_alpha   90.00
_cell.angle_beta   90.00
_cell.angle_gamma   90.00
#
_symmetry.space_group_name_H-M   'P 1'
#
loop_
_entity.id
_entity.type
_entity.pdbx_description
1 polymer ?
#
loop_
_entity_poly.entity_id
_entity_poly.type
_entity_poly.pdbx_seq_one_letter_code
_entity_poly.pdbx_strand_id
1 'polypeptide(L)'
;MPSPTEIVGLLKAQSIQHVRLYDADQALLLALAKSGIRVTISVPNDQLLGIGQSNATAANWVARNVIAHVPATNITTICVGSEVLTTLPNAAPILVSAINFIHSALVAANLDRQIKVSTPHSSSIILDSFPPSQAFFNRTWNPVMVPLLKFLQSTDSYFMLNVYPYYDYQQSNGVIPLDYALFRPLPPNKEAVDANTLLHYTNVFDAVVDAAYFAMSDLNFTNIPILVTESGWPSKGESSEPDATVDNANTYNSNLIRHVLNNTGTPKHPGIAVSTYIYELYNEDLRSGPVSEKNWGLFYANGEPVYTLHLTGAGIVFANDTTNQTFCVTKSNADPKMLQAALDWACGPGKVDCSPLLQGQPCYEPDNVVSHATYAFNAYYQKMAKSPGSCDFKGVASITTTDPSHGSCVFPGSHGKKGTRINGTSLAPSNSTSSSCLSQYYNNGGSFTSLVALVLLFGAVVA
;
A
#
# COMPACT_ATOMS: atom_id res chain seq x y z
N MET A 1 -10.22 -10.07 -13.61
CA MET A 1 -8.90 -10.35 -13.02
C MET A 1 -7.93 -10.77 -14.13
N PRO A 2 -6.68 -10.26 -14.14
CA PRO A 2 -5.60 -10.73 -15.03
C PRO A 2 -5.25 -12.20 -14.82
N SER A 3 -4.56 -12.81 -15.78
CA SER A 3 -4.04 -14.17 -15.64
C SER A 3 -2.92 -14.24 -14.58
N PRO A 4 -2.71 -15.38 -13.91
CA PRO A 4 -1.63 -15.54 -12.93
C PRO A 4 -0.23 -15.17 -13.45
N THR A 5 0.04 -15.40 -14.74
CA THR A 5 1.33 -15.05 -15.34
C THR A 5 1.50 -13.55 -15.51
N GLU A 6 0.45 -12.83 -15.89
CA GLU A 6 0.45 -11.37 -15.98
C GLU A 6 0.64 -10.73 -14.60
N ILE A 7 -0.01 -11.30 -13.56
CA ILE A 7 0.16 -10.85 -12.17
C ILE A 7 1.62 -10.98 -11.75
N VAL A 8 2.25 -12.14 -11.96
CA VAL A 8 3.68 -12.33 -11.62
C VAL A 8 4.58 -11.41 -12.44
N GLY A 9 4.24 -11.15 -13.70
CA GLY A 9 4.91 -10.17 -14.55
C GLY A 9 4.87 -8.77 -13.94
N LEU A 10 3.70 -8.31 -13.49
CA LEU A 10 3.53 -7.03 -12.82
C LEU A 10 4.32 -6.96 -11.51
N LEU A 11 4.21 -7.99 -10.66
CA LEU A 11 4.93 -8.04 -9.38
C LEU A 11 6.44 -7.87 -9.57
N LYS A 12 7.02 -8.57 -10.56
CA LYS A 12 8.44 -8.45 -10.91
C LYS A 12 8.77 -7.07 -11.49
N ALA A 13 7.92 -6.54 -12.37
CA ALA A 13 8.15 -5.23 -12.98
C ALA A 13 8.14 -4.09 -11.94
N GLN A 14 7.38 -4.25 -10.86
CA GLN A 14 7.28 -3.30 -9.75
C GLN A 14 8.23 -3.64 -8.58
N SER A 15 9.17 -4.58 -8.75
CA SER A 15 10.11 -5.02 -7.70
C SER A 15 9.43 -5.46 -6.39
N ILE A 16 8.21 -5.99 -6.48
CA ILE A 16 7.44 -6.50 -5.34
C ILE A 16 7.97 -7.89 -5.00
N GLN A 17 8.46 -8.06 -3.78
CA GLN A 17 9.19 -9.26 -3.38
C GLN A 17 8.40 -10.18 -2.46
N HIS A 18 7.23 -9.75 -2.00
CA HIS A 18 6.34 -10.62 -1.26
C HIS A 18 4.89 -10.41 -1.65
N VAL A 19 4.12 -11.48 -1.53
CA VAL A 19 2.69 -11.49 -1.83
C VAL A 19 1.95 -12.29 -0.78
N ARG A 20 0.75 -11.85 -0.39
CA ARG A 20 -0.19 -12.71 0.36
C ARG A 20 -1.37 -13.05 -0.54
N LEU A 21 -1.74 -14.32 -0.52
CA LEU A 21 -2.88 -14.89 -1.20
C LEU A 21 -3.94 -15.23 -0.14
N TYR A 22 -5.20 -14.89 -0.41
CA TYR A 22 -6.34 -15.23 0.46
C TYR A 22 -6.74 -16.71 0.42
N ASP A 23 -6.14 -17.46 -0.50
CA ASP A 23 -6.28 -18.91 -0.61
C ASP A 23 -4.94 -19.56 -1.00
N ALA A 24 -5.01 -20.81 -1.43
CA ALA A 24 -3.89 -21.55 -2.01
C ALA A 24 -4.18 -21.88 -3.49
N ASP A 25 -4.55 -20.89 -4.30
CA ASP A 25 -4.79 -21.08 -5.73
C ASP A 25 -3.60 -21.75 -6.44
N GLN A 26 -3.86 -22.91 -7.03
CA GLN A 26 -2.81 -23.74 -7.62
C GLN A 26 -2.19 -23.06 -8.84
N ALA A 27 -2.98 -22.34 -9.65
CA ALA A 27 -2.48 -21.70 -10.86
C ALA A 27 -1.51 -20.55 -10.53
N LEU A 28 -1.82 -19.76 -9.51
CA LEU A 28 -0.99 -18.67 -9.02
C LEU A 28 0.25 -19.18 -8.29
N LEU A 29 0.14 -20.22 -7.47
CA LEU A 29 1.30 -20.87 -6.86
C LEU A 29 2.27 -21.44 -7.90
N LEU A 30 1.76 -22.02 -8.99
CA LEU A 30 2.59 -22.48 -10.11
C LEU A 30 3.20 -21.31 -10.88
N ALA A 31 2.47 -20.22 -11.12
CA ALA A 31 3.00 -19.03 -11.78
C ALA A 31 4.10 -18.34 -10.96
N LEU A 32 4.01 -18.38 -9.62
CA LEU A 32 5.01 -17.86 -8.70
C LEU A 32 6.25 -18.74 -8.57
N ALA A 33 6.26 -19.94 -9.15
CA ALA A 33 7.42 -20.83 -9.11
C ALA A 33 8.65 -20.16 -9.76
N LYS A 34 9.79 -20.23 -9.07
CA LYS A 34 11.08 -19.65 -9.48
C LYS A 34 11.01 -18.13 -9.72
N SER A 35 10.01 -17.45 -9.17
CA SER A 35 9.89 -15.99 -9.27
C SER A 35 10.83 -15.25 -8.33
N GLY A 36 11.25 -15.89 -7.23
CA GLY A 36 11.98 -15.26 -6.12
C GLY A 36 11.07 -14.52 -5.13
N ILE A 37 9.79 -14.37 -5.44
CA ILE A 37 8.78 -13.70 -4.61
C ILE A 37 8.42 -14.62 -3.43
N ARG A 38 8.43 -14.08 -2.21
CA ARG A 38 7.99 -14.76 -1.00
C ARG A 38 6.48 -14.78 -0.92
N VAL A 39 5.90 -15.95 -0.69
CA VAL A 39 4.45 -16.16 -0.75
C VAL A 39 3.93 -16.49 0.63
N THR A 40 2.94 -15.72 1.07
CA THR A 40 2.07 -16.04 2.19
C THR A 40 0.77 -16.57 1.63
N ILE A 41 0.38 -17.78 2.02
CA ILE A 41 -0.90 -18.36 1.60
C ILE A 41 -1.87 -18.38 2.78
N SER A 42 -3.17 -18.39 2.49
CA SER A 42 -4.18 -18.47 3.54
C SER A 42 -5.00 -19.75 3.44
N VAL A 43 -5.40 -20.28 4.59
CA VAL A 43 -6.46 -21.28 4.72
C VAL A 43 -7.78 -20.51 4.71
N PRO A 44 -8.64 -20.69 3.71
CA PRO A 44 -9.95 -20.03 3.66
C PRO A 44 -10.84 -20.37 4.87
N ASN A 45 -11.69 -19.44 5.28
CA ASN A 45 -12.52 -19.58 6.49
C ASN A 45 -13.49 -20.78 6.42
N ASP A 46 -13.99 -21.12 5.23
CA ASP A 46 -14.87 -22.27 4.96
C ASP A 46 -14.17 -23.62 5.17
N GLN A 47 -12.83 -23.67 5.05
CA GLN A 47 -12.04 -24.88 5.27
C GLN A 47 -11.62 -25.09 6.74
N LEU A 48 -11.79 -24.07 7.60
CA LEU A 48 -11.33 -24.11 8.98
C LEU A 48 -11.94 -25.24 9.78
N LEU A 49 -13.25 -25.52 9.60
CA LEU A 49 -13.92 -26.57 10.37
C LEU A 49 -13.29 -27.94 10.10
N GLY A 50 -13.06 -28.27 8.82
CA GLY A 50 -12.47 -29.55 8.43
C GLY A 50 -11.03 -29.71 8.89
N ILE A 51 -10.23 -28.64 8.81
CA ILE A 51 -8.83 -28.63 9.24
C ILE A 51 -8.73 -28.66 10.77
N GLY A 52 -9.54 -27.88 11.48
CA GLY A 52 -9.51 -27.74 12.93
C GLY A 52 -10.06 -28.95 13.70
N GLN A 53 -10.79 -29.86 13.04
CA GLN A 53 -11.32 -31.08 13.63
C GLN A 53 -10.52 -32.35 13.31
N SER A 54 -9.61 -32.30 12.33
CA SER A 54 -8.91 -33.50 11.84
C SER A 54 -7.46 -33.19 11.44
N ASN A 55 -6.53 -33.78 12.19
CA ASN A 55 -5.10 -33.73 11.88
C ASN A 55 -4.77 -34.30 10.48
N ALA A 56 -5.49 -35.34 10.04
CA ALA A 56 -5.31 -35.94 8.73
C ALA A 56 -5.76 -34.99 7.61
N THR A 57 -6.85 -34.23 7.83
CA THR A 57 -7.31 -33.21 6.89
C THR A 57 -6.30 -32.08 6.77
N ALA A 58 -5.77 -31.59 7.91
CA ALA A 58 -4.72 -30.59 7.94
C ALA A 58 -3.44 -31.06 7.21
N ALA A 59 -3.00 -32.29 7.47
CA ALA A 59 -1.83 -32.89 6.80
C ALA A 59 -2.03 -33.00 5.28
N ASN A 60 -3.22 -33.42 4.83
CA ASN A 60 -3.55 -33.47 3.42
C ASN A 60 -3.57 -32.07 2.78
N TRP A 61 -4.06 -31.06 3.49
CA TRP A 61 -4.04 -29.68 3.04
C TRP A 61 -2.60 -29.20 2.83
N VAL A 62 -1.71 -29.41 3.81
CA VAL A 62 -0.29 -29.04 3.72
C VAL A 62 0.40 -29.81 2.58
N ALA A 63 0.13 -31.10 2.43
CA ALA A 63 0.71 -31.90 1.35
C ALA A 63 0.35 -31.37 -0.04
N ARG A 64 -0.92 -31.00 -0.24
CA ARG A 64 -1.43 -30.52 -1.54
C ARG A 64 -1.01 -29.09 -1.85
N ASN A 65 -1.09 -28.20 -0.86
CA ASN A 65 -0.99 -26.76 -1.09
C ASN A 65 0.41 -26.19 -0.78
N VAL A 66 1.23 -26.92 -0.01
CA VAL A 66 2.56 -26.46 0.40
C VAL A 66 3.63 -27.38 -0.16
N ILE A 67 3.62 -28.66 0.22
CA ILE A 67 4.69 -29.62 -0.13
C ILE A 67 4.79 -29.81 -1.64
N ALA A 68 3.65 -29.82 -2.36
CA ALA A 68 3.64 -29.96 -3.81
C ALA A 68 4.31 -28.80 -4.57
N HIS A 69 4.47 -27.63 -3.93
CA HIS A 69 4.96 -26.41 -4.57
C HIS A 69 6.36 -25.98 -4.08
N VAL A 70 6.75 -26.36 -2.86
CA VAL A 70 8.09 -26.07 -2.30
C VAL A 70 9.12 -27.08 -2.85
N PRO A 71 10.35 -26.67 -3.19
CA PRO A 71 10.94 -25.33 -3.06
C PRO A 71 10.78 -24.44 -4.30
N ALA A 72 10.05 -24.88 -5.33
CA ALA A 72 9.90 -24.11 -6.56
C ALA A 72 9.23 -22.76 -6.27
N THR A 73 8.18 -22.75 -5.44
CA THR A 73 7.51 -21.55 -4.94
C THR A 73 7.97 -21.28 -3.52
N ASN A 74 8.42 -20.05 -3.25
CA ASN A 74 9.01 -19.67 -1.97
C ASN A 74 7.91 -19.31 -0.96
N ILE A 75 7.21 -20.32 -0.46
CA ILE A 75 6.17 -20.14 0.58
C ILE A 75 6.86 -19.93 1.92
N THR A 76 6.61 -18.78 2.57
CA THR A 76 7.23 -18.43 3.85
C THR A 76 6.26 -18.46 5.01
N THR A 77 4.95 -18.43 4.74
CA THR A 77 3.94 -18.20 5.77
C THR A 77 2.59 -18.79 5.39
N ILE A 78 1.87 -19.31 6.40
CA ILE A 78 0.49 -19.75 6.30
C ILE A 78 -0.38 -18.93 7.28
N CYS A 79 -1.35 -18.21 6.74
CA CYS A 79 -2.43 -17.56 7.48
C CYS A 79 -3.58 -18.56 7.66
N VAL A 80 -3.89 -18.98 8.88
CA VAL A 80 -5.00 -19.91 9.14
C VAL A 80 -6.28 -19.10 9.38
N GLY A 81 -7.13 -18.99 8.36
CA GLY A 81 -8.30 -18.11 8.37
C GLY A 81 -7.96 -16.65 8.09
N SER A 82 -8.99 -15.80 8.12
CA SER A 82 -8.88 -14.35 8.05
C SER A 82 -9.98 -13.72 8.91
N GLU A 83 -9.58 -12.92 9.90
CA GLU A 83 -10.48 -12.21 10.81
C GLU A 83 -11.56 -13.10 11.46
N VAL A 84 -11.21 -14.34 11.81
CA VAL A 84 -12.16 -15.37 12.26
C VAL A 84 -12.97 -14.93 13.48
N LEU A 85 -12.36 -14.20 14.42
CA LEU A 85 -13.02 -13.77 15.66
C LEU A 85 -14.17 -12.78 15.41
N THR A 86 -14.09 -12.00 14.34
CA THR A 86 -15.08 -10.97 14.00
C THR A 86 -16.03 -11.43 12.91
N THR A 87 -15.55 -12.19 11.92
CA THR A 87 -16.34 -12.62 10.76
C THR A 87 -17.00 -13.99 10.94
N LEU A 88 -16.38 -14.91 11.69
CA LEU A 88 -16.89 -16.27 11.91
C LEU A 88 -16.68 -16.71 13.37
N PRO A 89 -17.29 -16.02 14.35
CA PRO A 89 -17.05 -16.25 15.77
C PRO A 89 -17.36 -17.69 16.22
N ASN A 90 -18.28 -18.36 15.54
CA ASN A 90 -18.62 -19.77 15.81
C ASN A 90 -17.46 -20.75 15.52
N ALA A 91 -16.52 -20.38 14.64
CA ALA A 91 -15.33 -21.18 14.33
C ALA A 91 -14.13 -20.85 15.24
N ALA A 92 -14.20 -19.78 16.05
CA ALA A 92 -13.10 -19.39 16.93
C ALA A 92 -12.59 -20.52 17.85
N PRO A 93 -13.42 -21.40 18.43
CA PRO A 93 -12.95 -22.49 19.30
C PRO A 93 -12.05 -23.51 18.59
N ILE A 94 -12.16 -23.67 17.27
CA ILE A 94 -11.36 -24.63 16.49
C ILE A 94 -10.14 -24.00 15.82
N LEU A 95 -9.99 -22.67 15.90
CA LEU A 95 -8.91 -21.92 15.25
C LEU A 95 -7.52 -22.35 15.73
N VAL A 96 -7.32 -22.40 17.05
CA VAL A 96 -6.03 -22.78 17.64
C VAL A 96 -5.71 -24.24 17.34
N SER A 97 -6.71 -25.12 17.30
CA SER A 97 -6.54 -26.52 16.88
C SER A 97 -6.09 -26.61 15.42
N ALA A 98 -6.72 -25.85 14.52
CA ALA A 98 -6.34 -25.79 13.11
C ALA A 98 -4.89 -25.33 12.92
N ILE A 99 -4.48 -24.27 13.63
CA ILE A 99 -3.10 -23.75 13.63
C ILE A 99 -2.11 -24.83 14.09
N ASN A 100 -2.41 -25.51 15.21
CA ASN A 100 -1.56 -26.59 15.73
C ASN A 100 -1.45 -27.77 14.76
N PHE A 101 -2.54 -28.17 14.10
CA PHE A 101 -2.51 -29.28 13.15
C PHE A 101 -1.75 -28.95 11.87
N ILE A 102 -1.91 -27.75 11.33
CA ILE A 102 -1.11 -27.26 10.20
C ILE A 102 0.38 -27.22 10.60
N HIS A 103 0.72 -26.66 11.76
CA HIS A 103 2.09 -26.62 12.24
C HIS A 103 2.67 -28.03 12.44
N SER A 104 1.91 -28.96 13.02
CA SER A 104 2.35 -30.36 13.19
C SER A 104 2.64 -31.04 11.86
N ALA A 105 1.86 -30.76 10.81
CA ALA A 105 2.11 -31.27 9.47
C ALA A 105 3.38 -30.67 8.85
N LEU A 106 3.67 -29.38 9.10
CA LEU A 106 4.93 -28.76 8.69
C LEU A 106 6.14 -29.35 9.42
N VAL A 107 6.01 -29.62 10.71
CA VAL A 107 7.06 -30.29 11.51
C VAL A 107 7.34 -31.68 10.93
N ALA A 108 6.31 -32.46 10.62
CA ALA A 108 6.46 -33.78 9.99
C ALA A 108 7.14 -33.71 8.62
N ALA A 109 7.00 -32.58 7.90
CA ALA A 109 7.65 -32.32 6.63
C ALA A 109 9.03 -31.62 6.75
N ASN A 110 9.51 -31.32 7.97
CA ASN A 110 10.72 -30.51 8.24
C ASN A 110 10.68 -29.10 7.61
N LEU A 111 9.49 -28.50 7.52
CA LEU A 111 9.26 -27.15 6.97
C LEU A 111 8.95 -26.11 8.04
N ASP A 112 8.79 -26.51 9.31
CA ASP A 112 8.39 -25.66 10.45
C ASP A 112 9.33 -24.48 10.71
N ARG A 113 10.62 -24.64 10.41
CA ARG A 113 11.61 -23.56 10.56
C ARG A 113 11.59 -22.55 9.41
N GLN A 114 11.07 -22.95 8.25
CA GLN A 114 11.04 -22.14 7.03
C GLN A 114 9.69 -21.46 6.84
N ILE A 115 8.61 -22.10 7.27
CA ILE A 115 7.24 -21.67 7.06
C ILE A 115 6.58 -21.40 8.41
N LYS A 116 6.33 -20.11 8.69
CA LYS A 116 5.65 -19.69 9.92
C LYS A 116 4.13 -19.80 9.77
N VAL A 117 3.43 -20.07 10.87
CA VAL A 117 1.97 -20.20 10.91
C VAL A 117 1.41 -19.18 11.88
N SER A 118 0.38 -18.44 11.47
CA SER A 118 -0.36 -17.52 12.34
C SER A 118 -1.77 -17.31 11.77
N THR A 119 -2.54 -16.37 12.32
CA THR A 119 -3.91 -16.04 11.89
C THR A 119 -4.10 -14.52 11.87
N PRO A 120 -4.51 -13.92 10.75
CA PRO A 120 -4.87 -12.50 10.66
C PRO A 120 -6.08 -12.15 11.52
N HIS A 121 -5.98 -11.04 12.26
CA HIS A 121 -7.09 -10.48 13.05
C HIS A 121 -7.44 -9.07 12.57
N SER A 122 -8.71 -8.72 12.66
CA SER A 122 -9.15 -7.33 12.55
C SER A 122 -8.62 -6.51 13.74
N SER A 123 -8.20 -5.26 13.54
CA SER A 123 -7.86 -4.35 14.64
C SER A 123 -9.00 -4.14 15.65
N SER A 124 -10.25 -4.37 15.23
CA SER A 124 -11.45 -4.25 16.08
C SER A 124 -11.52 -5.24 17.26
N ILE A 125 -10.66 -6.26 17.31
CA ILE A 125 -10.56 -7.13 18.50
C ILE A 125 -9.86 -6.44 19.68
N ILE A 126 -9.17 -5.34 19.40
CA ILE A 126 -8.50 -4.49 20.39
C ILE A 126 -9.49 -3.40 20.79
N LEU A 127 -9.76 -3.35 22.10
CA LEU A 127 -10.65 -2.36 22.70
C LEU A 127 -9.82 -1.26 23.34
N ASP A 128 -10.42 -0.07 23.45
CA ASP A 128 -9.84 1.13 24.06
C ASP A 128 -8.44 1.51 23.50
N SER A 129 -8.26 1.30 22.18
CA SER A 129 -7.00 1.49 21.45
C SER A 129 -6.41 2.91 21.49
N PHE A 130 -7.15 3.90 21.99
CA PHE A 130 -6.73 5.30 22.10
C PHE A 130 -7.01 5.85 23.52
N PRO A 131 -5.98 6.16 24.33
CA PRO A 131 -4.54 5.99 24.06
C PRO A 131 -4.07 4.52 23.99
N PRO A 132 -3.04 4.18 23.19
CA PRO A 132 -2.57 2.80 23.01
C PRO A 132 -2.20 2.04 24.29
N SER A 133 -1.66 2.72 25.30
CA SER A 133 -1.20 2.10 26.55
C SER A 133 -2.27 1.41 27.39
N GLN A 134 -3.53 1.75 27.20
CA GLN A 134 -4.65 1.13 27.93
C GLN A 134 -5.34 0.01 27.12
N ALA A 135 -4.89 -0.21 25.88
CA ALA A 135 -5.53 -1.14 24.97
C ALA A 135 -5.50 -2.57 25.49
N PHE A 136 -6.59 -3.30 25.30
CA PHE A 136 -6.69 -4.71 25.69
C PHE A 136 -7.53 -5.48 24.67
N PHE A 137 -7.28 -6.79 24.55
CA PHE A 137 -8.13 -7.65 23.72
C PHE A 137 -9.48 -7.87 24.39
N ASN A 138 -10.55 -7.94 23.60
CA ASN A 138 -11.86 -8.31 24.13
C ASN A 138 -11.78 -9.64 24.90
N ARG A 139 -12.04 -9.59 26.22
CA ARG A 139 -11.83 -10.70 27.16
C ARG A 139 -12.66 -11.94 26.83
N THR A 140 -13.76 -11.80 26.09
CA THR A 140 -14.54 -12.92 25.56
C THR A 140 -13.69 -13.86 24.71
N TRP A 141 -12.64 -13.35 24.06
CA TRP A 141 -11.72 -14.13 23.23
C TRP A 141 -10.53 -14.71 23.99
N ASN A 142 -10.39 -14.49 25.31
CA ASN A 142 -9.28 -15.04 26.09
C ASN A 142 -9.06 -16.56 25.94
N PRO A 143 -10.12 -17.41 25.86
CA PRO A 143 -9.96 -18.84 25.60
C PRO A 143 -9.29 -19.18 24.26
N VAL A 144 -9.27 -18.25 23.30
CA VAL A 144 -8.64 -18.40 21.99
C VAL A 144 -7.31 -17.63 21.93
N MET A 145 -7.30 -16.37 22.39
CA MET A 145 -6.14 -15.48 22.35
C MET A 145 -4.99 -15.98 23.20
N VAL A 146 -5.23 -16.42 24.44
CA VAL A 146 -4.13 -16.87 25.31
C VAL A 146 -3.45 -18.13 24.74
N PRO A 147 -4.16 -19.19 24.32
CA PRO A 147 -3.52 -20.33 23.65
C PRO A 147 -2.84 -19.95 22.33
N LEU A 148 -3.41 -19.03 21.55
CA LEU A 148 -2.80 -18.53 20.32
C LEU A 148 -1.46 -17.83 20.61
N LEU A 149 -1.42 -16.87 21.53
CA LEU A 149 -0.19 -16.14 21.86
C LEU A 149 0.88 -17.09 22.42
N LYS A 150 0.50 -18.10 23.22
CA LYS A 150 1.42 -19.17 23.65
C LYS A 150 2.02 -19.93 22.46
N PHE A 151 1.18 -20.29 21.48
CA PHE A 151 1.64 -20.95 20.27
C PHE A 151 2.59 -20.07 19.45
N LEU A 152 2.27 -18.79 19.26
CA LEU A 152 3.11 -17.87 18.51
C LEU A 152 4.47 -17.69 19.19
N GLN A 153 4.49 -17.54 20.52
CA GLN A 153 5.72 -17.45 21.29
C GLN A 153 6.56 -18.73 21.24
N SER A 154 5.94 -19.92 21.30
CA SER A 154 6.68 -21.20 21.28
C SER A 154 7.24 -21.56 19.90
N THR A 155 6.62 -21.05 18.83
CA THR A 155 7.01 -21.32 17.43
C THR A 155 7.82 -20.20 16.79
N ASP A 156 8.12 -19.13 17.55
CA ASP A 156 8.79 -17.94 17.05
C ASP A 156 8.06 -17.37 15.81
N SER A 157 6.73 -17.31 15.91
CA SER A 157 5.84 -16.74 14.91
C SER A 157 5.38 -15.36 15.36
N TYR A 158 4.59 -14.69 14.54
CA TYR A 158 4.18 -13.29 14.75
C TYR A 158 2.67 -13.19 14.87
N PHE A 159 2.23 -12.14 15.57
CA PHE A 159 0.83 -11.76 15.65
C PHE A 159 0.45 -11.01 14.37
N MET A 160 -0.49 -11.57 13.59
CA MET A 160 -0.96 -10.96 12.36
C MET A 160 -2.15 -10.03 12.64
N LEU A 161 -2.06 -8.80 12.16
CA LEU A 161 -3.07 -7.76 12.38
C LEU A 161 -3.38 -7.01 11.08
N ASN A 162 -4.66 -6.87 10.78
CA ASN A 162 -5.18 -6.01 9.73
C ASN A 162 -5.42 -4.62 10.31
N VAL A 163 -4.70 -3.61 9.81
CA VAL A 163 -4.67 -2.26 10.36
C VAL A 163 -5.15 -1.28 9.30
N TYR A 164 -6.32 -0.69 9.54
CA TYR A 164 -6.97 0.21 8.59
C TYR A 164 -7.28 1.57 9.24
N PRO A 165 -6.31 2.50 9.28
CA PRO A 165 -6.51 3.87 9.76
C PRO A 165 -7.67 4.60 9.10
N TYR A 166 -8.03 4.22 7.86
CA TYR A 166 -9.21 4.71 7.17
C TYR A 166 -10.50 4.45 7.97
N TYR A 167 -10.70 3.23 8.47
CA TYR A 167 -11.90 2.89 9.24
C TYR A 167 -11.86 3.54 10.63
N ASP A 168 -10.69 3.59 11.28
CA ASP A 168 -10.53 4.31 12.55
C ASP A 168 -10.92 5.78 12.39
N TYR A 169 -10.45 6.43 11.32
CA TYR A 169 -10.82 7.80 10.96
C TYR A 169 -12.33 7.96 10.75
N GLN A 170 -12.93 7.15 9.87
CA GLN A 170 -14.36 7.20 9.54
C GLN A 170 -15.25 7.01 10.78
N GLN A 171 -14.91 6.06 11.65
CA GLN A 171 -15.70 5.73 12.84
C GLN A 171 -15.46 6.68 14.02
N SER A 172 -14.41 7.50 13.98
CA SER A 172 -14.05 8.41 15.07
C SER A 172 -14.98 9.61 15.23
N ASN A 173 -15.91 9.86 14.30
CA ASN A 173 -16.78 11.04 14.28
C ASN A 173 -16.02 12.38 14.44
N GLY A 174 -14.84 12.48 13.80
CA GLY A 174 -14.00 13.68 13.80
C GLY A 174 -13.01 13.79 14.97
N VAL A 175 -12.94 12.78 15.85
CA VAL A 175 -11.93 12.71 16.92
C VAL A 175 -10.54 12.44 16.34
N ILE A 176 -10.44 11.57 15.32
CA ILE A 176 -9.19 11.31 14.60
C ILE A 176 -9.12 12.30 13.43
N PRO A 177 -8.14 13.22 13.39
CA PRO A 177 -7.97 14.12 12.26
C PRO A 177 -7.51 13.35 11.01
N LEU A 178 -7.97 13.76 9.83
CA LEU A 178 -7.55 13.16 8.55
C LEU A 178 -6.02 13.17 8.40
N ASP A 179 -5.37 14.28 8.74
CA ASP A 179 -3.91 14.39 8.66
C ASP A 179 -3.19 13.36 9.54
N TYR A 180 -3.76 13.01 10.71
CA TYR A 180 -3.23 11.98 11.60
C TYR A 180 -3.30 10.58 10.95
N ALA A 181 -4.41 10.29 10.28
CA ALA A 181 -4.62 9.01 9.59
C ALA A 181 -3.75 8.88 8.33
N LEU A 182 -3.41 10.01 7.68
CA LEU A 182 -2.61 10.07 6.45
C LEU A 182 -1.10 10.24 6.68
N PHE A 183 -0.59 10.08 7.91
CA PHE A 183 0.82 10.33 8.27
C PHE A 183 1.30 11.76 7.95
N ARG A 184 0.40 12.75 7.98
CA ARG A 184 0.74 14.16 7.79
C ARG A 184 1.04 14.80 9.14
N PRO A 185 1.93 15.81 9.19
CA PRO A 185 2.24 16.51 10.42
C PRO A 185 0.99 17.10 11.06
N LEU A 186 0.84 16.86 12.36
CA LEU A 186 -0.22 17.47 13.16
C LEU A 186 0.24 18.81 13.72
N PRO A 187 -0.68 19.78 13.88
CA PRO A 187 -0.36 21.00 14.60
C PRO A 187 -0.13 20.67 16.09
N PRO A 188 0.71 21.45 16.81
CA PRO A 188 1.08 21.15 18.20
C PRO A 188 -0.09 20.97 19.18
N ASN A 189 -1.23 21.61 18.90
CA ASN A 189 -2.45 21.51 19.71
C ASN A 189 -3.29 20.25 19.44
N LYS A 190 -2.90 19.42 18.48
CA LYS A 190 -3.55 18.15 18.13
C LYS A 190 -2.60 16.96 18.21
N GLU A 191 -1.44 17.11 18.84
CA GLU A 191 -0.52 16.00 19.06
C GLU A 191 -1.21 14.88 19.83
N ALA A 192 -1.10 13.65 19.31
CA ALA A 192 -1.61 12.47 19.98
C ALA A 192 -0.56 11.96 20.96
N VAL A 193 -0.65 12.43 22.21
CA VAL A 193 0.24 11.99 23.30
C VAL A 193 -0.48 10.98 24.17
N ASP A 194 0.13 9.83 24.36
CA ASP A 194 -0.35 8.83 25.30
C ASP A 194 -0.07 9.29 26.73
N ALA A 195 -1.13 9.55 27.50
CA ALA A 195 -1.01 10.14 28.83
C ALA A 195 -0.29 9.25 29.87
N ASN A 196 -0.29 7.93 29.68
CA ASN A 196 0.31 7.00 30.65
C ASN A 196 1.80 6.79 30.37
N THR A 197 2.19 6.82 29.09
CA THR A 197 3.56 6.49 28.64
C THR A 197 4.35 7.70 28.16
N LEU A 198 3.68 8.81 27.90
CA LEU A 198 4.22 10.03 27.28
C LEU A 198 4.78 9.80 25.87
N LEU A 199 4.38 8.70 25.21
CA LEU A 199 4.74 8.43 23.83
C LEU A 199 3.93 9.34 22.90
N HIS A 200 4.64 9.97 21.96
CA HIS A 200 4.04 10.82 20.94
C HIS A 200 3.78 9.97 19.69
N TYR A 201 2.50 9.83 19.34
CA TYR A 201 2.08 9.16 18.13
C TYR A 201 1.85 10.21 17.04
N THR A 202 2.58 10.06 15.93
CA THR A 202 2.50 11.00 14.79
C THR A 202 1.53 10.53 13.72
N ASN A 203 1.08 9.28 13.79
CA ASN A 203 0.11 8.69 12.89
C ASN A 203 -0.72 7.61 13.60
N VAL A 204 -1.92 7.33 13.06
CA VAL A 204 -2.85 6.32 13.61
C VAL A 204 -2.29 4.90 13.50
N PHE A 205 -1.56 4.60 12.43
CA PHE A 205 -1.00 3.27 12.19
C PHE A 205 -0.10 2.80 13.34
N ASP A 206 0.84 3.64 13.76
CA ASP A 206 1.74 3.37 14.90
C ASP A 206 0.95 3.19 16.20
N ALA A 207 -0.08 4.01 16.40
CA ALA A 207 -0.93 3.93 17.59
C ALA A 207 -1.68 2.59 17.67
N VAL A 208 -2.24 2.11 16.56
CA VAL A 208 -2.95 0.82 16.51
C VAL A 208 -1.98 -0.36 16.65
N VAL A 209 -0.79 -0.30 16.04
CA VAL A 209 0.24 -1.33 16.20
C VAL A 209 0.72 -1.40 17.66
N ASP A 210 0.97 -0.26 18.30
CA ASP A 210 1.36 -0.25 19.71
C ASP A 210 0.23 -0.65 20.63
N ALA A 211 -1.03 -0.32 20.31
CA ALA A 211 -2.20 -0.80 21.03
C ALA A 211 -2.25 -2.34 21.05
N ALA A 212 -1.89 -3.00 19.95
CA ALA A 212 -1.78 -4.45 19.90
C ALA A 212 -0.64 -4.99 20.78
N TYR A 213 0.52 -4.31 20.82
CA TYR A 213 1.60 -4.67 21.74
C TYR A 213 1.20 -4.52 23.22
N PHE A 214 0.48 -3.44 23.57
CA PHE A 214 -0.05 -3.25 24.93
C PHE A 214 -1.12 -4.30 25.26
N ALA A 215 -2.01 -4.63 24.34
CA ALA A 215 -3.02 -5.67 24.53
C ALA A 215 -2.40 -7.07 24.74
N MET A 216 -1.31 -7.40 24.03
CA MET A 216 -0.54 -8.63 24.30
C MET A 216 0.13 -8.58 25.68
N SER A 217 0.65 -7.41 26.07
CA SER A 217 1.29 -7.21 27.38
C SER A 217 0.30 -7.37 28.54
N ASP A 218 -0.97 -6.97 28.39
CA ASP A 218 -2.03 -7.20 29.39
C ASP A 218 -2.26 -8.71 29.64
N LEU A 219 -2.05 -9.54 28.62
CA LEU A 219 -2.08 -11.00 28.72
C LEU A 219 -0.73 -11.62 29.11
N ASN A 220 0.27 -10.82 29.48
CA ASN A 220 1.65 -11.21 29.82
C ASN A 220 2.50 -11.75 28.65
N PHE A 221 2.24 -11.29 27.42
CA PHE A 221 3.06 -11.62 26.24
C PHE A 221 3.73 -10.36 25.69
N THR A 222 5.07 -10.31 25.69
CA THR A 222 5.84 -9.13 25.27
C THR A 222 6.75 -9.37 24.06
N ASN A 223 7.04 -10.64 23.74
CA ASN A 223 8.11 -11.01 22.80
C ASN A 223 7.58 -11.53 21.46
N ILE A 224 6.32 -11.26 21.14
CA ILE A 224 5.69 -11.70 19.89
C ILE A 224 5.72 -10.51 18.92
N PRO A 225 6.46 -10.58 17.80
CA PRO A 225 6.46 -9.50 16.82
C PRO A 225 5.11 -9.40 16.11
N ILE A 226 4.78 -8.19 15.64
CA ILE A 226 3.57 -7.95 14.84
C ILE A 226 3.91 -7.94 13.35
N LEU A 227 3.09 -8.64 12.56
CA LEU A 227 3.04 -8.51 11.11
C LEU A 227 1.72 -7.84 10.73
N VAL A 228 1.80 -6.68 10.07
CA VAL A 228 0.58 -6.06 9.54
C VAL A 228 0.22 -6.77 8.25
N THR A 229 -0.83 -7.57 8.30
CA THR A 229 -1.24 -8.41 7.19
C THR A 229 -2.12 -7.72 6.19
N GLU A 230 -2.68 -6.55 6.51
CA GLU A 230 -3.45 -5.70 5.59
C GLU A 230 -3.39 -4.25 6.07
N SER A 231 -3.19 -3.31 5.14
CA SER A 231 -3.36 -1.88 5.41
C SER A 231 -3.51 -1.12 4.10
N GLY A 232 -4.38 -0.12 4.04
CA GLY A 232 -4.62 0.63 2.81
C GLY A 232 -5.55 1.81 2.99
N TRP A 233 -5.93 2.42 1.87
CA TRP A 233 -6.91 3.49 1.82
C TRP A 233 -7.66 3.46 0.48
N PRO A 234 -9.01 3.54 0.48
CA PRO A 234 -9.79 3.45 -0.74
C PRO A 234 -9.68 4.72 -1.60
N SER A 235 -9.53 4.53 -2.91
CA SER A 235 -9.37 5.62 -3.89
C SER A 235 -10.68 6.25 -4.37
N LYS A 236 -11.81 5.61 -4.08
CA LYS A 236 -13.14 6.09 -4.48
C LYS A 236 -14.21 5.54 -3.55
N GLY A 237 -14.91 6.42 -2.85
CA GLY A 237 -16.08 6.09 -2.03
C GLY A 237 -17.40 6.60 -2.59
N GLU A 238 -18.47 6.39 -1.84
CA GLU A 238 -19.78 7.01 -2.09
C GLU A 238 -19.92 8.36 -1.34
N SER A 239 -21.09 9.01 -1.41
CA SER A 239 -21.29 10.33 -0.81
C SER A 239 -21.08 10.39 0.71
N SER A 240 -21.22 9.27 1.41
CA SER A 240 -20.94 9.17 2.85
C SER A 240 -19.44 9.01 3.16
N GLU A 241 -18.60 8.78 2.16
CA GLU A 241 -17.17 8.51 2.29
C GLU A 241 -16.33 9.55 1.50
N PRO A 242 -16.45 10.85 1.82
CA PRO A 242 -15.86 11.92 1.01
C PRO A 242 -14.32 11.87 0.94
N ASP A 243 -13.67 11.25 1.93
CA ASP A 243 -12.22 11.16 2.03
C ASP A 243 -11.62 9.91 1.35
N ALA A 244 -12.47 9.05 0.78
CA ALA A 244 -12.05 7.96 -0.10
C ALA A 244 -11.79 8.52 -1.51
N THR A 245 -10.60 9.12 -1.67
CA THR A 245 -10.17 9.80 -2.90
C THR A 245 -8.82 9.28 -3.36
N VAL A 246 -8.54 9.42 -4.66
CA VAL A 246 -7.26 9.04 -5.28
C VAL A 246 -6.09 9.75 -4.58
N ASP A 247 -6.24 11.03 -4.23
CA ASP A 247 -5.19 11.82 -3.58
C ASP A 247 -4.88 11.33 -2.16
N ASN A 248 -5.91 11.02 -1.38
CA ASN A 248 -5.74 10.48 -0.03
C ASN A 248 -5.18 9.05 -0.07
N ALA A 249 -5.65 8.22 -1.00
CA ALA A 249 -5.13 6.86 -1.19
C ALA A 249 -3.64 6.86 -1.56
N ASN A 250 -3.25 7.71 -2.51
CA ASN A 250 -1.84 7.91 -2.85
C ASN A 250 -1.03 8.42 -1.67
N THR A 251 -1.54 9.42 -0.94
CA THR A 251 -0.88 9.98 0.25
C THR A 251 -0.63 8.89 1.29
N TYR A 252 -1.67 8.14 1.65
CA TYR A 252 -1.62 7.10 2.67
C TYR A 252 -0.59 6.02 2.32
N ASN A 253 -0.75 5.41 1.14
CA ASN A 253 0.11 4.29 0.73
C ASN A 253 1.56 4.75 0.52
N SER A 254 1.79 5.92 -0.08
CA SER A 254 3.15 6.48 -0.23
C SER A 254 3.82 6.74 1.12
N ASN A 255 3.08 7.28 2.09
CA ASN A 255 3.63 7.57 3.41
C ASN A 255 3.84 6.31 4.25
N LEU A 256 2.92 5.34 4.19
CA LEU A 256 3.05 4.04 4.83
C LEU A 256 4.31 3.32 4.34
N ILE A 257 4.51 3.26 3.02
CA ILE A 257 5.69 2.64 2.43
C ILE A 257 6.96 3.35 2.89
N ARG A 258 6.99 4.69 2.86
CA ARG A 258 8.14 5.46 3.35
C ARG A 258 8.43 5.19 4.82
N HIS A 259 7.40 5.17 5.66
CA HIS A 259 7.51 4.91 7.09
C HIS A 259 8.13 3.52 7.36
N VAL A 260 7.65 2.48 6.68
CA VAL A 260 8.16 1.11 6.82
C VAL A 260 9.58 0.97 6.27
N LEU A 261 9.87 1.53 5.09
CA LEU A 261 11.20 1.43 4.46
C LEU A 261 12.29 2.22 5.19
N ASN A 262 11.93 3.28 5.91
CA ASN A 262 12.86 4.03 6.74
C ASN A 262 13.21 3.32 8.06
N ASN A 263 12.65 2.13 8.33
CA ASN A 263 12.79 1.41 9.59
C ASN A 263 12.48 2.29 10.81
N THR A 264 11.50 3.19 10.70
CA THR A 264 11.11 4.08 11.80
C THR A 264 10.65 3.28 13.01
N GLY A 265 9.90 2.20 12.77
CA GLY A 265 9.21 1.45 13.82
C GLY A 265 8.13 2.30 14.48
N THR A 266 7.67 1.85 15.63
CA THR A 266 6.63 2.55 16.41
C THR A 266 7.23 3.27 17.62
N PRO A 267 6.53 4.23 18.25
CA PRO A 267 7.01 4.86 19.48
C PRO A 267 7.39 3.88 20.60
N LYS A 268 6.65 2.77 20.78
CA LYS A 268 6.99 1.73 21.77
C LYS A 268 8.15 0.84 21.31
N HIS A 269 8.30 0.62 20.01
CA HIS A 269 9.35 -0.23 19.42
C HIS A 269 10.15 0.52 18.33
N PRO A 270 10.91 1.57 18.71
CA PRO A 270 11.60 2.41 17.74
C PRO A 270 12.73 1.64 17.04
N GLY A 271 12.90 1.87 15.73
CA GLY A 271 13.95 1.24 14.93
C GLY A 271 13.65 -0.20 14.49
N ILE A 272 12.53 -0.79 14.91
CA ILE A 272 12.09 -2.12 14.49
C ILE A 272 11.00 -1.95 13.43
N ALA A 273 11.35 -2.21 12.16
CA ALA A 273 10.40 -2.09 11.06
C ALA A 273 9.19 -3.03 11.23
N VAL A 274 8.00 -2.46 11.09
CA VAL A 274 6.75 -3.23 11.07
C VAL A 274 6.53 -3.75 9.65
N SER A 275 6.80 -5.04 9.44
CA SER A 275 6.53 -5.68 8.15
C SER A 275 5.04 -5.57 7.82
N THR A 276 4.73 -5.06 6.63
CA THR A 276 3.38 -4.62 6.27
C THR A 276 3.02 -5.07 4.86
N TYR A 277 1.84 -5.65 4.68
CA TYR A 277 1.22 -5.94 3.39
C TYR A 277 0.24 -4.81 3.04
N ILE A 278 0.37 -4.16 1.89
CA ILE A 278 -0.65 -3.19 1.46
C ILE A 278 -1.85 -3.95 0.88
N TYR A 279 -3.02 -3.54 1.33
CA TYR A 279 -4.31 -3.94 0.84
C TYR A 279 -4.83 -2.87 -0.13
N GLU A 280 -4.88 -3.11 -1.44
CA GLU A 280 -4.56 -4.36 -2.15
C GLU A 280 -3.97 -4.11 -3.55
N LEU A 281 -3.61 -5.18 -4.28
CA LEU A 281 -2.99 -5.02 -5.60
C LEU A 281 -3.97 -4.49 -6.66
N TYR A 282 -5.21 -5.00 -6.72
CA TYR A 282 -6.19 -4.62 -7.75
C TYR A 282 -7.51 -4.14 -7.15
N ASN A 283 -8.21 -3.27 -7.87
CA ASN A 283 -9.60 -2.99 -7.56
C ASN A 283 -10.48 -4.23 -7.82
N GLU A 284 -11.24 -4.65 -6.80
CA GLU A 284 -12.15 -5.80 -6.87
C GLU A 284 -13.60 -5.34 -7.11
N ASP A 285 -14.04 -5.34 -8.37
CA ASP A 285 -15.36 -4.84 -8.79
C ASP A 285 -16.56 -5.68 -8.28
N LEU A 286 -16.31 -6.94 -7.95
CA LEU A 286 -17.30 -7.89 -7.44
C LEU A 286 -17.46 -7.85 -5.90
N ARG A 287 -16.67 -7.03 -5.18
CA ARG A 287 -16.83 -6.92 -3.72
C ARG A 287 -18.21 -6.41 -3.33
N SER A 288 -18.80 -7.05 -2.33
CA SER A 288 -20.01 -6.59 -1.67
C SER A 288 -19.69 -5.44 -0.72
N GLY A 289 -20.61 -4.48 -0.58
CA GLY A 289 -20.46 -3.38 0.37
C GLY A 289 -20.52 -2.01 -0.31
N PRO A 290 -20.07 -0.95 0.39
CA PRO A 290 -20.02 0.41 -0.15
C PRO A 290 -19.08 0.49 -1.35
N VAL A 291 -19.15 1.62 -2.07
CA VAL A 291 -18.32 1.84 -3.26
C VAL A 291 -16.82 1.76 -2.92
N SER A 292 -16.43 2.18 -1.72
CA SER A 292 -15.04 2.10 -1.24
C SER A 292 -14.47 0.68 -1.29
N GLU A 293 -15.24 -0.35 -0.94
CA GLU A 293 -14.81 -1.76 -0.94
C GLU A 293 -14.33 -2.25 -2.31
N LYS A 294 -14.76 -1.59 -3.40
CA LYS A 294 -14.34 -1.95 -4.76
C LYS A 294 -13.10 -1.22 -5.24
N ASN A 295 -12.55 -0.30 -4.44
CA ASN A 295 -11.57 0.71 -4.89
C ASN A 295 -10.32 0.82 -3.98
N TRP A 296 -9.88 -0.28 -3.37
CA TRP A 296 -8.67 -0.35 -2.53
C TRP A 296 -7.37 -0.64 -3.31
N GLY A 297 -7.48 -0.99 -4.57
CA GLY A 297 -6.37 -1.43 -5.41
C GLY A 297 -5.35 -0.34 -5.71
N LEU A 298 -4.07 -0.76 -5.76
CA LEU A 298 -2.99 0.02 -6.35
C LEU A 298 -3.10 0.09 -7.88
N PHE A 299 -3.67 -0.94 -8.50
CA PHE A 299 -3.84 -1.08 -9.95
C PHE A 299 -5.31 -1.35 -10.32
N TYR A 300 -5.70 -0.95 -11.51
CA TYR A 300 -6.92 -1.42 -12.15
C TYR A 300 -6.72 -2.84 -12.69
N ALA A 301 -7.81 -3.55 -12.95
CA ALA A 301 -7.77 -4.92 -13.48
C ALA A 301 -7.11 -5.03 -14.87
N ASN A 302 -6.84 -3.92 -15.57
CA ASN A 302 -6.08 -3.88 -16.82
C ASN A 302 -4.55 -3.75 -16.59
N GLY A 303 -4.10 -3.65 -15.33
CA GLY A 303 -2.70 -3.46 -14.96
C GLY A 303 -2.23 -2.00 -14.92
N GLU A 304 -3.09 -1.03 -15.25
CA GLU A 304 -2.76 0.39 -15.11
C GLU A 304 -2.80 0.81 -13.64
N PRO A 305 -1.84 1.63 -13.16
CA PRO A 305 -1.87 2.12 -11.78
C PRO A 305 -3.06 3.05 -11.56
N VAL A 306 -3.75 2.91 -10.42
CA VAL A 306 -4.82 3.84 -10.00
C VAL A 306 -4.24 5.21 -9.64
N TYR A 307 -3.06 5.20 -9.02
CA TYR A 307 -2.24 6.36 -8.72
C TYR A 307 -0.76 5.95 -8.72
N THR A 308 0.13 6.90 -9.00
CA THR A 308 1.57 6.63 -8.97
C THR A 308 2.13 6.94 -7.58
N LEU A 309 2.79 5.95 -6.99
CA LEU A 309 3.47 6.06 -5.70
C LEU A 309 4.83 6.74 -5.88
N HIS A 310 4.99 7.92 -5.30
CA HIS A 310 6.24 8.70 -5.40
C HIS A 310 7.09 8.56 -4.15
N LEU A 311 7.97 7.56 -4.16
CA LEU A 311 8.88 7.27 -3.06
C LEU A 311 10.23 7.98 -3.25
N THR A 312 10.34 9.25 -2.85
CA THR A 312 11.65 9.91 -2.75
C THR A 312 12.51 9.21 -1.68
N GLY A 313 13.69 8.73 -2.07
CA GLY A 313 14.67 8.13 -1.15
C GLY A 313 14.47 6.64 -0.84
N ALA A 314 13.38 6.02 -1.33
CA ALA A 314 13.23 4.58 -1.33
C ALA A 314 13.56 4.10 -2.75
N GLY A 315 14.73 3.48 -2.93
CA GLY A 315 15.18 3.01 -4.24
C GLY A 315 14.10 2.24 -5.00
N ILE A 316 14.07 2.38 -6.32
CA ILE A 316 13.32 1.67 -7.40
C ILE A 316 12.13 0.75 -7.03
N VAL A 317 11.29 1.11 -6.07
CA VAL A 317 10.16 0.27 -5.64
C VAL A 317 8.83 0.70 -6.27
N PHE A 318 8.71 1.89 -6.87
CA PHE A 318 7.55 2.26 -7.73
C PHE A 318 7.90 3.25 -8.85
N ALA A 319 9.14 3.22 -9.34
CA ALA A 319 9.58 4.06 -10.45
C ALA A 319 10.27 3.22 -11.53
N ASN A 320 9.47 2.47 -12.29
CA ASN A 320 9.71 2.43 -13.73
C ASN A 320 8.59 3.26 -14.36
N ASP A 321 8.66 4.56 -14.08
CA ASP A 321 7.96 5.55 -14.87
C ASP A 321 8.51 5.45 -16.30
N THR A 322 7.84 4.65 -17.13
CA THR A 322 8.15 4.58 -18.57
C THR A 322 7.66 5.82 -19.30
N THR A 323 6.94 6.74 -18.64
CA THR A 323 6.52 8.01 -19.23
C THR A 323 7.39 9.19 -18.79
N ASN A 324 8.20 9.07 -17.74
CA ASN A 324 9.03 10.17 -17.21
C ASN A 324 8.19 11.45 -17.00
N GLN A 325 6.89 11.33 -16.69
CA GLN A 325 5.88 12.39 -16.76
C GLN A 325 5.39 12.80 -15.38
N THR A 326 6.25 13.49 -14.65
CA THR A 326 5.88 14.19 -13.42
C THR A 326 5.44 15.62 -13.70
N PHE A 327 4.47 16.11 -12.95
CA PHE A 327 3.92 17.46 -12.95
C PHE A 327 4.02 18.07 -11.55
N CYS A 328 3.95 19.39 -11.42
CA CYS A 328 3.93 20.07 -10.12
C CYS A 328 2.57 20.73 -9.89
N VAL A 329 1.87 20.37 -8.81
CA VAL A 329 0.54 20.90 -8.48
C VAL A 329 0.52 21.51 -7.08
N THR A 330 -0.46 22.37 -6.80
CA THR A 330 -0.65 22.97 -5.48
C THR A 330 -1.23 21.95 -4.49
N LYS A 331 -0.85 22.05 -3.22
CA LYS A 331 -1.49 21.25 -2.14
C LYS A 331 -2.90 21.78 -1.83
N SER A 332 -3.84 20.88 -1.54
CA SER A 332 -5.25 21.20 -1.24
C SER A 332 -5.45 22.11 -0.01
N ASN A 333 -4.52 22.10 0.95
CA ASN A 333 -4.59 22.92 2.18
C ASN A 333 -3.57 24.07 2.21
N ALA A 334 -3.05 24.51 1.07
CA ALA A 334 -2.07 25.59 1.04
C ALA A 334 -2.69 26.97 1.30
N ASP A 335 -1.99 27.81 2.06
CA ASP A 335 -2.44 29.18 2.37
C ASP A 335 -2.57 30.00 1.06
N PRO A 336 -3.76 30.58 0.75
CA PRO A 336 -3.99 31.33 -0.48
C PRO A 336 -3.03 32.51 -0.68
N LYS A 337 -2.58 33.16 0.39
CA LYS A 337 -1.61 34.27 0.32
C LYS A 337 -0.22 33.77 -0.04
N MET A 338 0.18 32.62 0.50
CA MET A 338 1.46 31.98 0.14
C MET A 338 1.42 31.46 -1.29
N LEU A 339 0.29 30.89 -1.72
CA LEU A 339 0.06 30.46 -3.10
C LEU A 339 0.16 31.63 -4.08
N GLN A 340 -0.51 32.76 -3.79
CA GLN A 340 -0.43 33.95 -4.62
C GLN A 340 1.01 34.48 -4.71
N ALA A 341 1.71 34.59 -3.59
CA ALA A 341 3.10 35.06 -3.58
C ALA A 341 4.04 34.12 -4.36
N ALA A 342 3.81 32.81 -4.30
CA ALA A 342 4.57 31.82 -5.07
C ALA A 342 4.21 31.84 -6.56
N LEU A 343 2.95 32.06 -6.91
CA LEU A 343 2.49 32.25 -8.30
C LEU A 343 3.12 33.51 -8.92
N ASP A 344 3.05 34.64 -8.22
CA ASP A 344 3.68 35.90 -8.64
C ASP A 344 5.19 35.72 -8.85
N TRP A 345 5.83 34.96 -7.95
CA TRP A 345 7.23 34.62 -8.09
C TRP A 345 7.51 33.76 -9.31
N ALA A 346 6.71 32.72 -9.57
CA ALA A 346 6.88 31.81 -10.70
C ALA A 346 6.77 32.57 -12.04
N CYS A 347 5.72 33.39 -12.19
CA CYS A 347 5.47 34.19 -13.38
C CYS A 347 6.44 35.38 -13.55
N GLY A 348 7.00 35.91 -12.46
CA GLY A 348 7.99 36.99 -12.48
C GLY A 348 9.44 36.46 -12.42
N PRO A 349 10.09 36.48 -11.24
CA PRO A 349 11.46 36.00 -11.05
C PRO A 349 11.78 34.58 -11.55
N GLY A 350 10.83 33.65 -11.47
CA GLY A 350 10.93 32.27 -11.97
C GLY A 350 10.92 32.20 -13.51
N LYS A 351 10.53 33.29 -14.17
CA LYS A 351 10.50 33.47 -15.63
C LYS A 351 9.67 32.38 -16.32
N VAL A 352 8.59 31.93 -15.71
CA VAL A 352 7.62 31.03 -16.33
C VAL A 352 6.74 31.82 -17.30
N ASP A 353 6.40 31.24 -18.45
CA ASP A 353 5.40 31.82 -19.34
C ASP A 353 3.99 31.59 -18.78
N CYS A 354 3.42 32.65 -18.20
CA CYS A 354 2.06 32.65 -17.65
C CYS A 354 1.04 33.27 -18.61
N SER A 355 1.39 33.52 -19.88
CA SER A 355 0.43 33.99 -20.88
C SER A 355 -0.80 33.10 -21.04
N PRO A 356 -0.75 31.76 -20.87
CA PRO A 356 -1.93 30.90 -20.97
C PRO A 356 -2.96 31.08 -19.85
N LEU A 357 -2.62 31.85 -18.81
CA LEU A 357 -3.48 32.19 -17.67
C LEU A 357 -4.20 33.52 -17.85
N LEU A 358 -4.04 34.22 -18.98
CA LEU A 358 -4.73 35.47 -19.23
C LEU A 358 -6.18 35.22 -19.68
N GLN A 359 -7.06 36.19 -19.42
CA GLN A 359 -8.47 36.08 -19.79
C GLN A 359 -8.65 35.70 -21.27
N GLY A 360 -9.45 34.66 -21.52
CA GLY A 360 -9.69 34.11 -22.86
C GLY A 360 -8.63 33.12 -23.37
N GLN A 361 -7.63 32.76 -22.55
CA GLN A 361 -6.64 31.75 -22.87
C GLN A 361 -7.02 30.35 -22.35
N PRO A 362 -6.41 29.28 -22.88
CA PRO A 362 -6.86 27.90 -22.62
C PRO A 362 -6.82 27.45 -21.16
N CYS A 363 -5.98 28.07 -20.32
CA CYS A 363 -5.78 27.73 -18.91
C CYS A 363 -6.26 28.83 -17.94
N TYR A 364 -7.10 29.75 -18.41
CA TYR A 364 -7.69 30.78 -17.56
C TYR A 364 -8.74 30.20 -16.61
N GLU A 365 -9.57 29.29 -17.10
CA GLU A 365 -10.63 28.67 -16.30
C GLU A 365 -10.13 27.37 -15.66
N PRO A 366 -10.47 27.11 -14.38
CA PRO A 366 -11.27 27.96 -13.51
C PRO A 366 -10.46 29.16 -12.97
N ASP A 367 -11.08 30.34 -12.93
CA ASP A 367 -10.46 31.60 -12.46
C ASP A 367 -10.25 31.62 -10.94
N ASN A 368 -9.22 30.90 -10.48
CA ASN A 368 -8.81 30.89 -9.09
C ASN A 368 -7.29 30.68 -8.95
N VAL A 369 -6.76 31.16 -7.82
CA VAL A 369 -5.33 31.14 -7.50
C VAL A 369 -4.75 29.73 -7.51
N VAL A 370 -5.52 28.72 -7.06
CA VAL A 370 -5.07 27.33 -6.98
C VAL A 370 -4.77 26.77 -8.38
N SER A 371 -5.66 27.02 -9.33
CA SER A 371 -5.57 26.48 -10.70
C SER A 371 -4.48 27.19 -11.50
N HIS A 372 -4.40 28.52 -11.36
CA HIS A 372 -3.34 29.32 -11.97
C HIS A 372 -1.96 29.00 -11.38
N ALA A 373 -1.85 28.86 -10.05
CA ALA A 373 -0.62 28.45 -9.38
C ALA A 373 -0.18 27.05 -9.80
N THR A 374 -1.12 26.11 -9.93
CA THR A 374 -0.83 24.74 -10.42
C THR A 374 -0.18 24.77 -11.80
N TYR A 375 -0.70 25.56 -12.75
CA TYR A 375 -0.09 25.70 -14.07
C TYR A 375 1.31 26.32 -14.00
N ALA A 376 1.45 27.44 -13.28
CA ALA A 376 2.72 28.15 -13.18
C ALA A 376 3.82 27.29 -12.49
N PHE A 377 3.45 26.56 -11.44
CA PHE A 377 4.36 25.67 -10.71
C PHE A 377 4.82 24.51 -11.59
N ASN A 378 3.89 23.87 -12.32
CA ASN A 378 4.25 22.83 -13.27
C ASN A 378 5.19 23.35 -14.36
N ALA A 379 4.86 24.49 -14.97
CA ALA A 379 5.68 25.06 -16.03
C ALA A 379 7.11 25.40 -15.53
N TYR A 380 7.25 25.90 -14.30
CA TYR A 380 8.57 26.08 -13.66
C TYR A 380 9.31 24.75 -13.45
N TYR A 381 8.61 23.75 -12.91
CA TYR A 381 9.16 22.43 -12.63
C TYR A 381 9.69 21.73 -13.90
N GLN A 382 8.94 21.80 -15.00
CA GLN A 382 9.39 21.30 -16.30
C GLN A 382 10.59 22.08 -16.84
N LYS A 383 10.56 23.41 -16.72
CA LYS A 383 11.64 24.29 -17.16
C LYS A 383 12.95 24.01 -16.43
N MET A 384 12.89 23.65 -15.15
CA MET A 384 14.05 23.26 -14.34
C MET A 384 14.46 21.79 -14.53
N ALA A 385 14.03 21.15 -15.63
CA ALA A 385 14.31 19.76 -15.93
C ALA A 385 13.97 18.81 -14.77
N LYS A 386 12.89 19.11 -14.03
CA LYS A 386 12.39 18.31 -12.90
C LYS A 386 13.41 18.16 -11.77
N SER A 387 14.30 19.13 -11.60
CA SER A 387 15.36 19.05 -10.59
C SER A 387 14.80 18.89 -9.17
N PRO A 388 15.48 18.15 -8.28
CA PRO A 388 15.06 18.03 -6.88
C PRO A 388 14.84 19.42 -6.24
N GLY A 389 13.71 19.60 -5.56
CA GLY A 389 13.34 20.87 -4.90
C GLY A 389 12.73 21.95 -5.80
N SER A 390 12.65 21.74 -7.13
CA SER A 390 12.01 22.72 -8.04
C SER A 390 10.48 22.76 -7.92
N CYS A 391 9.87 21.79 -7.23
CA CYS A 391 8.43 21.72 -6.93
C CYS A 391 8.17 21.77 -5.41
N ASP A 392 8.83 22.68 -4.71
CA ASP A 392 8.58 22.91 -3.27
C ASP A 392 7.77 24.18 -3.03
N PHE A 393 8.15 25.30 -3.67
CA PHE A 393 7.51 26.61 -3.53
C PHE A 393 7.25 27.00 -2.07
N LYS A 394 8.22 26.77 -1.17
CA LYS A 394 8.08 26.97 0.28
C LYS A 394 7.01 26.08 0.90
N GLY A 395 6.93 24.83 0.45
CA GLY A 395 6.04 23.80 0.95
C GLY A 395 4.59 23.84 0.46
N VAL A 396 4.21 24.77 -0.43
CA VAL A 396 2.82 24.89 -0.94
C VAL A 396 2.52 24.05 -2.18
N ALA A 397 3.55 23.45 -2.79
CA ALA A 397 3.43 22.59 -3.96
C ALA A 397 3.87 21.16 -3.68
N SER A 398 3.44 20.25 -4.53
CA SER A 398 3.84 18.84 -4.52
C SER A 398 3.89 18.28 -5.93
N ILE A 399 4.82 17.35 -6.15
CA ILE A 399 4.92 16.62 -7.42
C ILE A 399 3.74 15.64 -7.51
N THR A 400 3.09 15.60 -8.66
CA THR A 400 2.10 14.59 -9.05
C THR A 400 2.51 13.96 -10.37
N THR A 401 1.91 12.85 -10.76
CA THR A 401 1.99 12.26 -12.11
C THR A 401 0.64 12.21 -12.80
N THR A 402 -0.43 12.54 -12.09
CA THR A 402 -1.72 12.77 -12.72
C THR A 402 -1.59 14.02 -13.57
N ASP A 403 -1.79 13.87 -14.88
CA ASP A 403 -1.79 15.01 -15.79
C ASP A 403 -2.91 15.99 -15.39
N PRO A 404 -2.58 17.19 -14.89
CA PRO A 404 -3.57 18.18 -14.46
C PRO A 404 -4.22 18.90 -15.66
N SER A 405 -3.86 18.53 -16.89
CA SER A 405 -4.49 19.03 -18.11
C SER A 405 -5.99 18.74 -18.13
N HIS A 406 -6.77 19.72 -18.55
CA HIS A 406 -8.22 19.63 -18.61
C HIS A 406 -8.77 20.50 -19.74
N GLY A 407 -9.80 20.01 -20.44
CA GLY A 407 -10.41 20.73 -21.55
C GLY A 407 -9.39 21.13 -22.62
N SER A 408 -9.25 22.45 -22.85
CA SER A 408 -8.24 23.04 -23.73
C SER A 408 -6.92 23.37 -23.05
N CYS A 409 -6.86 23.34 -21.71
CA CYS A 409 -5.66 23.62 -20.95
C CYS A 409 -4.73 22.39 -20.94
N VAL A 410 -3.65 22.47 -21.71
CA VAL A 410 -2.62 21.41 -21.75
C VAL A 410 -1.41 21.87 -20.96
N PHE A 411 -1.04 21.11 -19.95
CA PHE A 411 0.09 21.39 -19.08
C PHE A 411 1.41 20.98 -19.76
N PRO A 412 2.47 21.79 -19.60
CA PRO A 412 3.81 21.40 -20.06
C PRO A 412 4.21 20.04 -19.51
N GLY A 413 4.74 19.15 -20.36
CA GLY A 413 5.08 17.78 -20.00
C GLY A 413 4.00 16.75 -20.35
N SER A 414 2.77 17.17 -20.68
CA SER A 414 1.71 16.26 -21.15
C SER A 414 1.98 15.76 -22.57
N HIS A 415 1.91 14.44 -22.76
CA HIS A 415 1.91 13.81 -24.08
C HIS A 415 0.45 13.52 -24.44
N GLY A 416 -0.16 14.41 -25.20
CA GLY A 416 -1.54 14.22 -25.64
C GLY A 416 -1.72 12.87 -26.33
N LYS A 417 -2.73 12.09 -25.91
CA LYS A 417 -3.38 11.10 -26.77
C LYS A 417 -3.87 11.86 -28.01
N LYS A 418 -3.08 11.87 -29.09
CA LYS A 418 -3.54 12.45 -30.36
C LYS A 418 -4.73 11.65 -30.84
N GLY A 419 -5.92 12.23 -30.66
CA GLY A 419 -7.09 11.84 -31.43
C GLY A 419 -6.73 11.87 -32.91
N THR A 420 -6.93 10.73 -33.56
CA THR A 420 -6.88 10.54 -35.00
C THR A 420 -7.74 11.59 -35.68
N ARG A 421 -7.12 12.63 -36.26
CA ARG A 421 -7.72 13.39 -37.36
C ARG A 421 -7.16 12.84 -38.66
N ILE A 422 -7.99 12.10 -39.37
CA ILE A 422 -7.78 11.65 -40.75
C ILE A 422 -8.27 12.75 -41.71
N ASN A 423 -7.54 12.88 -42.82
CA ASN A 423 -7.74 13.62 -44.08
C ASN A 423 -7.35 15.12 -44.11
N GLY A 424 -6.57 15.60 -45.09
CA GLY A 424 -6.20 15.00 -46.38
C GLY A 424 -4.98 15.61 -47.09
N THR A 425 -4.47 14.79 -48.03
CA THR A 425 -3.81 15.09 -49.31
C THR A 425 -2.62 16.06 -49.39
N SER A 426 -1.42 15.52 -49.69
CA SER A 426 -0.80 15.67 -51.02
C SER A 426 0.36 14.67 -51.23
N LEU A 427 0.63 14.37 -52.50
CA LEU A 427 1.47 13.32 -53.06
C LEU A 427 2.98 13.63 -53.01
N ALA A 428 3.77 12.66 -52.51
CA ALA A 428 4.98 12.00 -53.10
C ALA A 428 6.13 12.81 -53.78
N PRO A 429 7.34 12.21 -54.04
CA PRO A 429 7.94 10.95 -53.53
C PRO A 429 9.49 10.99 -53.29
N SER A 430 10.02 9.83 -52.84
CA SER A 430 11.40 9.30 -53.04
C SER A 430 12.52 9.87 -52.14
N ASN A 431 13.53 9.14 -51.63
CA ASN A 431 14.04 7.79 -51.91
C ASN A 431 15.00 7.30 -50.77
N SER A 432 15.01 5.98 -50.53
CA SER A 432 16.13 5.07 -50.24
C SER A 432 17.17 5.28 -49.10
N THR A 433 17.30 4.19 -48.32
CA THR A 433 18.52 3.46 -47.89
C THR A 433 19.30 3.84 -46.61
N SER A 434 19.13 2.97 -45.61
CA SER A 434 20.14 2.23 -44.82
C SER A 434 21.40 2.94 -44.30
N SER A 435 21.60 2.88 -42.97
CA SER A 435 22.71 2.12 -42.39
C SER A 435 22.69 2.17 -40.85
N SER A 436 22.79 0.99 -40.27
CA SER A 436 23.24 0.67 -38.91
C SER A 436 24.46 1.48 -38.45
N CYS A 437 24.57 1.74 -37.14
CA CYS A 437 25.77 1.36 -36.36
C CYS A 437 25.53 1.47 -34.85
N LEU A 438 25.88 0.39 -34.16
CA LEU A 438 26.01 0.27 -32.72
C LEU A 438 27.19 1.11 -32.19
N SER A 439 27.09 1.57 -30.94
CA SER A 439 28.26 1.64 -30.07
C SER A 439 27.91 1.11 -28.69
N GLN A 440 28.45 -0.08 -28.39
CA GLN A 440 28.59 -0.64 -27.06
C GLN A 440 29.50 0.26 -26.21
N TYR A 441 29.11 0.52 -24.96
CA TYR A 441 30.07 0.81 -23.91
C TYR A 441 29.80 -0.08 -22.71
N TYR A 442 30.70 -1.05 -22.56
CA TYR A 442 30.99 -1.76 -21.33
C TYR A 442 31.50 -0.74 -20.29
N ASN A 443 30.94 -0.75 -19.09
CA ASN A 443 31.80 -0.60 -17.92
C ASN A 443 31.25 -1.37 -16.72
N ASN A 444 32.15 -2.16 -16.17
CA ASN A 444 31.97 -3.08 -15.06
C ASN A 444 32.30 -2.33 -13.76
N GLY A 445 31.48 -2.45 -12.74
CA GLY A 445 31.71 -1.82 -11.44
C GLY A 445 30.73 -2.32 -10.41
N GLY A 446 31.14 -3.35 -9.67
CA GLY A 446 30.34 -3.92 -8.59
C GLY A 446 30.17 -2.94 -7.43
N SER A 447 28.99 -2.96 -6.82
CA SER A 447 28.80 -2.49 -5.45
C SER A 447 27.60 -3.18 -4.82
N PHE A 448 27.79 -3.60 -3.57
CA PHE A 448 26.82 -4.26 -2.71
C PHE A 448 25.55 -3.42 -2.53
N THR A 449 24.37 -4.03 -2.70
CA THR A 449 23.09 -3.41 -2.31
C THR A 449 22.25 -4.40 -1.51
N SER A 450 21.95 -3.98 -0.28
CA SER A 450 21.07 -4.60 0.69
C SER A 450 19.65 -4.78 0.10
N LEU A 451 19.09 -5.98 0.23
CA LEU A 451 17.71 -6.30 -0.18
C LEU A 451 16.72 -5.77 0.86
N VAL A 452 15.87 -4.84 0.46
CA VAL A 452 14.66 -4.45 1.20
C VAL A 452 13.46 -4.87 0.37
N ALA A 453 12.52 -5.55 1.00
CA ALA A 453 11.51 -6.35 0.34
C ALA A 453 10.12 -5.89 0.79
N LEU A 454 9.35 -5.34 -0.16
CA LEU A 454 8.00 -4.86 0.05
C LEU A 454 6.98 -5.88 -0.48
N VAL A 455 5.80 -5.84 0.14
CA VAL A 455 4.88 -6.94 0.26
C VAL A 455 3.46 -6.46 -0.13
N LEU A 456 2.81 -7.07 -1.13
CA LEU A 456 1.48 -6.64 -1.62
C LEU A 456 0.51 -7.82 -1.84
N LEU A 457 -0.77 -7.67 -1.47
CA LEU A 457 -1.79 -8.73 -1.45
C LEU A 457 -2.60 -8.91 -2.74
N PHE A 458 -3.11 -10.12 -2.94
CA PHE A 458 -4.16 -10.44 -3.92
C PHE A 458 -5.25 -11.34 -3.31
N GLY A 459 -6.52 -10.93 -3.46
CA GLY A 459 -7.72 -11.76 -3.30
C GLY A 459 -8.36 -12.09 -4.66
N ALA A 460 -8.76 -13.34 -4.84
CA ALA A 460 -9.78 -13.71 -5.83
C ALA A 460 -10.89 -14.40 -5.05
N VAL A 461 -11.98 -13.69 -4.78
CA VAL A 461 -13.22 -14.32 -4.32
C VAL A 461 -13.89 -14.94 -5.54
N VAL A 462 -13.86 -16.27 -5.63
CA VAL A 462 -14.84 -17.04 -6.41
C VAL A 462 -15.93 -17.49 -5.45
N ALA A 463 -17.06 -16.78 -5.53
CA ALA A 463 -18.40 -17.08 -4.98
C ALA A 463 -18.55 -17.31 -3.47
#